data_AF-A0A8I2K6X0-F1
#
_entry.id   AF-A0A8I2K6X0-F1
#
_cell.length_a   1.000
_cell.length_b   1.000
_cell.length_c   1.000
_cell.angle_alpha   90.00
_cell.angle_beta   90.00
_cell.angle_gamma   90.00
#
_symmetry.space_group_name_H-M   'P 1'
#
loop_
_entity.id
_entity.type
_entity.pdbx_description
1 polymer ?
#
loop_
_entity_poly.entity_id
_entity_poly.type
_entity_poly.pdbx_seq_one_letter_code
_entity_poly.pdbx_strand_id
1 'polypeptide(L)'
;MIYQQKHISLKIFCLIIIMTMGVILFPRVVANYTDGAYDNSGEKSLSIKTYIVESGGYILKGYSDIFLFLNKIEMSELNGTNYSELHEILVKAIENMTMAKKAYEQLITTAGTSAYNPDVINRLITFDYEGFQKEKGLIVDVFSKVKKYLEKGDVRGIYANLLADNEDILKKLSELEATVEAGNFPPVANLWRLNQQCSKTILFGQYASEVLNRILEGR
;
A
#
# COMPACT_ATOMS: atom_id res chain seq x y z
N MET A 1 16.33 37.26 -12.33
CA MET A 1 17.37 36.40 -11.70
C MET A 1 17.02 36.00 -10.26
N ILE A 2 16.60 36.92 -9.39
CA ILE A 2 16.22 36.61 -7.98
C ILE A 2 14.99 35.67 -7.87
N TYR A 3 14.06 35.72 -8.82
CA TYR A 3 12.84 34.90 -8.81
C TYR A 3 13.10 33.41 -9.08
N GLN A 4 14.01 33.07 -9.99
CA GLN A 4 14.40 31.68 -10.26
C GLN A 4 15.13 31.04 -9.07
N GLN A 5 15.92 31.82 -8.32
CA GLN A 5 16.70 31.31 -7.20
C GLN A 5 15.81 30.89 -6.02
N LYS A 6 14.71 31.62 -5.76
CA LYS A 6 13.73 31.25 -4.72
C LYS A 6 12.98 29.95 -5.04
N HIS A 7 12.64 29.71 -6.31
CA HIS A 7 11.98 28.46 -6.72
C HIS A 7 12.89 27.24 -6.56
N ILE A 8 14.18 27.39 -6.87
CA ILE A 8 15.17 26.31 -6.71
C ILE A 8 15.35 25.93 -5.23
N SER A 9 15.47 26.92 -4.34
CA SER A 9 15.61 26.67 -2.90
C SER A 9 14.39 25.98 -2.29
N LEU A 10 13.18 26.33 -2.72
CA LEU A 10 11.94 25.68 -2.25
C LEU A 10 11.83 24.24 -2.76
N LYS A 11 12.17 23.97 -4.03
CA LYS A 11 12.17 22.62 -4.60
C LYS A 11 13.18 21.71 -3.87
N ILE A 12 14.39 22.21 -3.57
CA ILE A 12 15.41 21.46 -2.81
C ILE A 12 14.93 21.16 -1.39
N PHE A 13 14.30 22.12 -0.72
CA PHE A 13 13.77 21.93 0.64
C PHE A 13 12.65 20.87 0.69
N CYS A 14 11.73 20.89 -0.27
CA CYS A 14 10.70 19.85 -0.41
C CYS A 14 11.33 18.46 -0.69
N LEU A 15 12.37 18.41 -1.52
CA LEU A 15 13.07 17.17 -1.85
C LEU A 15 13.76 16.56 -0.61
N ILE A 16 14.37 17.40 0.24
CA ILE A 16 14.99 16.98 1.51
C ILE A 16 13.93 16.48 2.48
N ILE A 17 12.76 17.13 2.58
CA ILE A 17 11.64 16.66 3.41
C ILE A 17 11.11 15.31 2.91
N ILE A 18 10.93 15.14 1.60
CA ILE A 18 10.47 13.87 1.01
C ILE A 18 11.49 12.75 1.24
N MET A 19 12.79 13.02 1.07
CA MET A 19 13.84 12.03 1.33
C MET A 19 13.98 11.68 2.82
N THR A 20 13.92 12.67 3.70
CA THR A 20 14.05 12.43 5.16
C THR A 20 12.82 11.76 5.75
N MET A 21 11.62 12.09 5.27
CA MET A 21 10.42 11.31 5.59
C MET A 21 10.49 9.90 5.03
N GLY A 22 11.02 9.70 3.82
CA GLY A 22 11.26 8.36 3.27
C GLY A 22 12.17 7.52 4.16
N VAL A 23 13.30 8.06 4.62
CA VAL A 23 14.28 7.31 5.43
C VAL A 23 13.80 7.02 6.86
N ILE A 24 12.96 7.88 7.45
CA ILE A 24 12.42 7.68 8.81
C ILE A 24 11.12 6.85 8.79
N LEU A 25 10.40 6.84 7.66
CA LEU A 25 9.12 6.12 7.46
C LEU A 25 9.22 4.92 6.52
N PHE A 26 10.40 4.34 6.31
CA PHE A 26 10.47 2.93 5.92
C PHE A 26 10.49 2.11 7.21
N PRO A 27 9.32 1.73 7.79
CA PRO A 27 9.29 0.46 8.51
C PRO A 27 9.96 -0.54 7.59
N ARG A 28 10.84 -1.37 8.15
CA ARG A 28 11.28 -2.59 7.48
C ARG A 28 10.02 -3.17 6.84
N VAL A 29 10.01 -3.36 5.52
CA VAL A 29 8.88 -4.01 4.87
C VAL A 29 8.79 -5.39 5.50
N VAL A 30 7.92 -5.54 6.50
CA VAL A 30 7.76 -6.79 7.22
C VAL A 30 7.03 -7.71 6.26
N ALA A 31 7.61 -8.90 6.04
CA ALA A 31 6.93 -9.94 5.31
C ALA A 31 5.58 -10.17 6.01
N ASN A 32 4.48 -10.15 5.26
CA ASN A 32 3.18 -10.25 5.87
C ASN A 32 2.98 -11.68 6.42
N TYR A 33 2.98 -11.81 7.76
CA TYR A 33 2.85 -13.06 8.51
C TYR A 33 1.38 -13.37 8.90
N THR A 34 0.40 -12.78 8.21
CA THR A 34 -1.02 -13.02 8.52
C THR A 34 -1.45 -14.49 8.33
N ASP A 35 -0.63 -15.34 7.69
CA ASP A 35 -0.84 -16.79 7.61
C ASP A 35 -0.90 -17.45 8.99
N GLY A 36 -0.12 -16.96 9.95
CA GLY A 36 -0.12 -17.47 11.33
C GLY A 36 -1.45 -17.26 12.09
N ALA A 37 -2.37 -16.44 11.57
CA ALA A 37 -3.71 -16.26 12.14
C ALA A 37 -4.69 -17.40 11.83
N TYR A 38 -4.33 -18.33 10.96
CA TYR A 38 -5.16 -19.46 10.56
C TYR A 38 -4.65 -20.76 11.19
N ASP A 39 -5.54 -21.74 11.35
CA ASP A 39 -5.13 -23.06 11.81
C ASP A 39 -4.16 -23.69 10.80
N ASN A 40 -2.97 -24.09 11.29
CA ASN A 40 -1.85 -24.59 10.48
C ASN A 40 -2.06 -26.00 9.89
N SER A 41 -3.29 -26.46 9.76
CA SER A 41 -3.60 -27.78 9.23
C SER A 41 -3.65 -27.78 7.69
N GLY A 42 -2.50 -28.05 7.05
CA GLY A 42 -2.43 -28.55 5.67
C GLY A 42 -2.28 -27.53 4.54
N GLU A 43 -2.63 -27.94 3.32
CA GLU A 43 -2.40 -27.22 2.05
C GLU A 43 -3.00 -25.80 2.00
N LYS A 44 -4.09 -25.54 2.73
CA LYS A 44 -4.75 -24.23 2.77
C LYS A 44 -3.92 -23.13 3.44
N SER A 45 -3.04 -23.47 4.39
CA SER A 45 -2.16 -22.48 5.03
C SER A 45 -1.07 -22.00 4.05
N LEU A 46 -0.52 -22.94 3.26
CA LEU A 46 0.46 -22.63 2.21
C LEU A 46 -0.12 -21.73 1.11
N SER A 47 -1.38 -21.94 0.71
CA SER A 47 -2.03 -21.09 -0.30
C SER A 47 -2.33 -19.69 0.23
N ILE A 48 -2.80 -19.55 1.49
CA ILE A 48 -3.00 -18.23 2.13
C ILE A 48 -1.69 -17.43 2.13
N LYS A 49 -0.60 -18.03 2.62
CA LYS A 49 0.72 -17.39 2.63
C LYS A 49 1.17 -16.95 1.23
N THR A 50 0.98 -17.81 0.24
CA THR A 50 1.35 -17.50 -1.15
C THR A 50 0.59 -16.28 -1.64
N TYR A 51 -0.74 -16.25 -1.49
CA TYR A 51 -1.54 -15.12 -1.97
C TYR A 51 -1.26 -13.82 -1.19
N ILE A 52 -0.92 -13.91 0.09
CA ILE A 52 -0.45 -12.75 0.86
C ILE A 52 0.83 -12.16 0.25
N VAL A 53 1.81 -13.02 -0.04
CA VAL A 53 3.10 -12.60 -0.64
C VAL A 53 2.90 -12.05 -2.04
N GLU A 54 2.12 -12.74 -2.88
CA GLU A 54 1.84 -12.31 -4.25
C GLU A 54 1.11 -10.97 -4.29
N SER A 55 0.00 -10.83 -3.54
CA SER A 55 -0.78 -9.60 -3.51
C SER A 55 0.05 -8.40 -3.05
N GLY A 56 0.81 -8.55 -1.95
CA GLY A 56 1.72 -7.51 -1.46
C GLY A 56 2.84 -7.19 -2.46
N GLY A 57 3.43 -8.21 -3.08
CA GLY A 57 4.48 -8.05 -4.08
C GLY A 57 4.01 -7.29 -5.33
N TYR A 58 2.82 -7.61 -5.84
CA TYR A 58 2.22 -6.90 -6.97
C TYR A 58 1.83 -5.45 -6.62
N ILE A 59 1.31 -5.18 -5.41
CA ILE A 59 1.07 -3.80 -4.95
C ILE A 59 2.38 -2.99 -4.95
N LEU A 60 3.47 -3.57 -4.42
CA LEU A 60 4.75 -2.85 -4.34
C LEU A 60 5.32 -2.56 -5.73
N LYS A 61 5.20 -3.51 -6.68
CA LYS A 61 5.58 -3.28 -8.08
C LYS A 61 4.74 -2.18 -8.72
N GLY A 62 3.41 -2.26 -8.61
CA GLY A 62 2.50 -1.25 -9.14
C GLY A 62 2.77 0.14 -8.55
N TYR A 63 3.05 0.22 -7.25
CA TYR A 63 3.42 1.48 -6.61
C TYR A 63 4.77 2.04 -7.09
N SER A 64 5.76 1.17 -7.32
CA SER A 64 7.03 1.58 -7.93
C SER A 64 6.82 2.19 -9.32
N ASP A 65 5.96 1.58 -10.14
CA ASP A 65 5.62 2.10 -11.48
C ASP A 65 4.88 3.45 -11.37
N ILE A 66 3.96 3.60 -10.41
CA ILE A 66 3.29 4.89 -10.13
C ILE A 66 4.30 5.96 -9.75
N PHE A 67 5.27 5.64 -8.89
CA PHE A 67 6.29 6.60 -8.48
C PHE A 67 7.17 7.02 -9.66
N LEU A 68 7.53 6.07 -10.53
CA LEU A 68 8.24 6.36 -11.78
C LEU A 68 7.42 7.28 -12.69
N PHE A 69 6.12 7.02 -12.83
CA PHE A 69 5.21 7.86 -13.61
C PHE A 69 5.15 9.30 -13.06
N LEU A 70 4.98 9.47 -11.75
CA LEU A 70 4.98 10.77 -11.09
C LEU A 70 6.31 11.52 -11.29
N ASN A 71 7.43 10.80 -11.20
CA ASN A 71 8.75 11.37 -11.46
C ASN A 71 8.88 11.86 -12.90
N LYS A 72 8.40 11.09 -13.88
CA LYS A 72 8.44 11.47 -15.30
C LYS A 72 7.58 12.70 -15.58
N ILE A 73 6.41 12.81 -14.95
CA ILE A 73 5.58 14.03 -15.03
C ILE A 73 6.32 15.24 -14.46
N GLU A 74 6.92 15.15 -13.27
CA GLU A 74 7.64 16.28 -12.67
C GLU A 74 8.82 16.74 -13.55
N MET A 75 9.51 15.80 -14.19
CA MET A 75 10.64 16.09 -15.07
C MET A 75 10.24 16.61 -16.46
N SER A 76 8.95 16.59 -16.80
CA SER A 76 8.47 16.97 -18.13
C SER A 76 8.64 18.47 -18.43
N GLU A 77 8.64 19.32 -17.39
CA GLU A 77 8.93 20.76 -17.54
C GLU A 77 10.36 21.01 -18.06
N LEU A 78 11.30 20.10 -17.76
CA LEU A 78 12.70 20.22 -18.12
C LEU A 78 13.04 19.50 -19.42
N ASN A 79 12.48 18.29 -19.60
CA ASN A 79 12.89 17.37 -20.66
C ASN A 79 11.89 17.28 -21.83
N GLY A 80 10.76 17.98 -21.73
CA GLY A 80 9.62 17.76 -22.60
C GLY A 80 8.81 16.51 -22.18
N THR A 81 7.67 16.32 -22.84
CA THR A 81 6.72 15.25 -22.48
C THR A 81 6.75 14.14 -23.52
N ASN A 82 7.05 12.91 -23.08
CA ASN A 82 6.88 11.72 -23.88
C ASN A 82 5.63 10.97 -23.43
N TYR A 83 4.48 11.26 -24.06
CA TYR A 83 3.20 10.64 -23.71
C TYR A 83 3.19 9.12 -23.93
N SER A 84 3.94 8.61 -24.90
CA SER A 84 4.09 7.16 -25.12
C SER A 84 4.74 6.48 -23.92
N GLU A 85 5.85 7.05 -23.42
CA GLU A 85 6.54 6.52 -22.24
C GLU A 85 5.66 6.60 -20.99
N LEU A 86 4.95 7.72 -20.80
CA LEU A 86 4.01 7.88 -19.68
C LEU A 86 2.89 6.83 -19.72
N HIS A 87 2.34 6.58 -20.90
CA HIS A 87 1.30 5.58 -21.10
C HIS A 87 1.81 4.17 -20.81
N GLU A 88 2.99 3.79 -21.32
CA GLU A 88 3.61 2.47 -21.04
C GLU A 88 3.82 2.22 -19.54
N ILE A 89 4.23 3.24 -18.78
CA ILE A 89 4.40 3.12 -17.32
C ILE A 89 3.04 2.91 -16.63
N LEU A 90 2.01 3.64 -17.04
CA LEU A 90 0.66 3.49 -16.49
C LEU A 90 0.08 2.10 -16.81
N VAL A 91 0.27 1.59 -18.02
CA VAL A 91 -0.16 0.23 -18.39
C VAL A 91 0.47 -0.81 -17.48
N LYS A 92 1.78 -0.73 -17.23
CA LYS A 92 2.48 -1.63 -16.29
C LYS A 92 1.95 -1.51 -14.85
N ALA A 93 1.70 -0.29 -14.39
CA ALA A 93 1.11 -0.07 -13.07
C ALA A 93 -0.28 -0.71 -12.96
N ILE A 94 -1.13 -0.54 -13.99
CA ILE A 94 -2.47 -1.14 -14.07
C ILE A 94 -2.39 -2.67 -14.10
N GLU A 95 -1.48 -3.25 -14.89
CA GLU A 95 -1.25 -4.69 -14.95
C GLU A 95 -0.87 -5.25 -13.58
N ASN A 96 0.11 -4.65 -12.91
CA ASN A 96 0.54 -5.05 -11.57
C ASN A 96 -0.59 -4.94 -10.54
N MET A 97 -1.32 -3.81 -10.51
CA MET A 97 -2.44 -3.66 -9.58
C MET A 97 -3.60 -4.61 -9.90
N THR A 98 -3.80 -4.98 -11.17
CA THR A 98 -4.78 -6.00 -11.58
C THR A 98 -4.38 -7.40 -11.09
N MET A 99 -3.09 -7.73 -11.15
CA MET A 99 -2.57 -8.98 -10.59
C MET A 99 -2.69 -9.01 -9.07
N ALA A 100 -2.44 -7.89 -8.39
CA ALA A 100 -2.68 -7.75 -6.95
C ALA A 100 -4.16 -7.99 -6.60
N LYS A 101 -5.09 -7.39 -7.38
CA LYS A 101 -6.53 -7.59 -7.22
C LYS A 101 -6.90 -9.07 -7.26
N LYS A 102 -6.47 -9.77 -8.32
CA LYS A 102 -6.73 -11.21 -8.49
C LYS A 102 -6.19 -12.03 -7.31
N ALA A 103 -4.97 -11.74 -6.85
CA ALA A 103 -4.39 -12.41 -5.70
C ALA A 103 -5.18 -12.15 -4.40
N TYR A 104 -5.66 -10.92 -4.17
CA TYR A 104 -6.55 -10.62 -3.03
C TYR A 104 -7.89 -11.34 -3.11
N GLU A 105 -8.50 -11.44 -4.28
CA GLU A 105 -9.76 -12.19 -4.48
C GLU A 105 -9.58 -13.67 -4.12
N GLN A 106 -8.47 -14.29 -4.56
CA GLN A 106 -8.10 -15.66 -4.19
C GLN A 106 -7.81 -15.80 -2.70
N LEU A 107 -7.10 -14.83 -2.11
CA LEU A 107 -6.81 -14.78 -0.68
C LEU A 107 -8.10 -14.75 0.15
N ILE A 108 -9.02 -13.84 -0.18
CA ILE A 108 -10.29 -13.68 0.54
C ILE A 108 -11.14 -14.95 0.42
N THR A 109 -11.22 -15.52 -0.79
CA THR A 109 -11.96 -16.77 -1.02
C THR A 109 -11.39 -17.91 -0.19
N THR A 110 -10.07 -18.08 -0.23
CA THR A 110 -9.38 -19.14 0.52
C THR A 110 -9.54 -18.94 2.02
N ALA A 111 -9.24 -17.74 2.51
CA ALA A 111 -9.37 -17.35 3.91
C ALA A 111 -10.80 -17.51 4.44
N GLY A 112 -11.82 -17.24 3.61
CA GLY A 112 -13.23 -17.41 3.95
C GLY A 112 -13.61 -18.84 4.32
N THR A 113 -12.89 -19.83 3.79
CA THR A 113 -13.12 -21.27 4.08
C THR A 113 -12.13 -21.87 5.08
N SER A 114 -11.21 -21.07 5.61
CA SER A 114 -10.17 -21.50 6.55
C SER A 114 -10.52 -21.04 7.97
N ALA A 115 -10.47 -21.95 8.94
CA ALA A 115 -10.68 -21.61 10.34
C ALA A 115 -9.55 -20.72 10.86
N TYR A 116 -9.91 -19.77 11.73
CA TYR A 116 -8.92 -18.99 12.46
C TYR A 116 -8.32 -19.80 13.59
N ASN A 117 -7.06 -19.51 13.92
CA ASN A 117 -6.45 -19.98 15.14
C ASN A 117 -7.03 -19.22 16.35
N PRO A 118 -7.78 -19.88 17.25
CA PRO A 118 -8.47 -19.21 18.35
C PRO A 118 -7.51 -18.49 19.32
N ASP A 119 -6.31 -19.01 19.53
CA ASP A 119 -5.32 -18.38 20.41
C ASP A 119 -4.83 -17.06 19.81
N VAL A 120 -4.58 -17.01 18.51
CA VAL A 120 -4.18 -15.78 17.82
C VAL A 120 -5.31 -14.76 17.84
N ILE A 121 -6.55 -15.18 17.61
CA ILE A 121 -7.72 -14.29 17.69
C ILE A 121 -7.89 -13.70 19.08
N ASN A 122 -7.80 -14.51 20.14
CA ASN A 122 -7.90 -14.02 21.51
C ASN A 122 -6.81 -12.99 21.84
N ARG A 123 -5.60 -13.20 21.32
CA ARG A 123 -4.48 -12.26 21.50
C ARG A 123 -4.67 -10.97 20.69
N LEU A 124 -5.26 -11.04 19.50
CA LEU A 124 -5.64 -9.85 18.72
C LEU A 124 -6.69 -9.00 19.45
N ILE A 125 -7.69 -9.64 20.07
CA ILE A 125 -8.76 -8.94 20.80
C ILE A 125 -8.23 -8.24 22.06
N THR A 126 -7.29 -8.88 22.76
CA THR A 126 -6.72 -8.38 24.02
C THR A 126 -5.46 -7.54 23.85
N PHE A 127 -5.04 -7.28 22.61
CA PHE A 127 -3.84 -6.53 22.28
C PHE A 127 -3.95 -5.05 22.70
N ASP A 128 -2.87 -4.49 23.27
CA ASP A 128 -2.80 -3.05 23.60
C ASP A 128 -2.50 -2.21 22.34
N TYR A 129 -3.54 -1.95 21.55
CA TYR A 129 -3.43 -1.14 20.34
C TYR A 129 -2.97 0.29 20.61
N GLU A 130 -3.39 0.90 21.72
CA GLU A 130 -3.06 2.30 22.01
C GLU A 130 -1.62 2.48 22.46
N GLY A 131 -1.14 1.59 23.32
CA GLY A 131 0.26 1.51 23.70
C GLY A 131 1.14 1.22 22.49
N PHE A 132 0.77 0.23 21.67
CA PHE A 132 1.53 -0.13 20.47
C PHE A 132 1.62 1.01 19.44
N GLN A 133 0.49 1.70 19.17
CA GLN A 133 0.47 2.85 18.27
C GLN A 133 1.44 3.95 18.74
N LYS A 134 1.44 4.26 20.05
CA LYS A 134 2.31 5.27 20.63
C LYS A 134 3.77 4.84 20.60
N GLU A 135 4.06 3.59 20.98
CA GLU A 135 5.41 3.02 20.97
C GLU A 135 6.05 3.10 19.58
N LYS A 136 5.29 2.73 18.54
CA LYS A 136 5.79 2.69 17.17
C LYS A 136 5.65 4.01 16.41
N GLY A 137 5.04 5.04 17.00
CA GLY A 137 4.79 6.33 16.34
C GLY A 137 3.92 6.21 15.08
N LEU A 138 2.93 5.32 15.10
CA LEU A 138 2.09 5.04 13.92
C LEU A 138 1.13 6.20 13.64
N ILE A 139 0.85 6.45 12.35
CA ILE A 139 -0.12 7.46 11.95
C ILE A 139 -1.51 7.07 12.45
N VAL A 140 -2.07 7.89 13.35
CA VAL A 140 -3.31 7.62 14.09
C VAL A 140 -4.45 7.25 13.15
N ASP A 141 -4.63 8.02 12.08
CA ASP A 141 -5.75 7.92 11.14
C ASP A 141 -5.74 6.57 10.41
N VAL A 142 -4.54 6.10 10.05
CA VAL A 142 -4.33 4.83 9.34
C VAL A 142 -4.44 3.68 10.34
N PHE A 143 -3.79 3.79 11.50
CA PHE A 143 -3.79 2.74 12.50
C PHE A 143 -5.16 2.51 13.13
N SER A 144 -5.97 3.56 13.29
CA SER A 144 -7.36 3.43 13.75
C SER A 144 -8.20 2.53 12.84
N LYS A 145 -7.94 2.55 11.53
CA LYS A 145 -8.59 1.61 10.60
C LYS A 145 -8.13 0.19 10.82
N VAL A 146 -6.83 -0.04 11.03
CA VAL A 146 -6.29 -1.39 11.34
C VAL A 146 -6.92 -1.92 12.63
N LYS A 147 -6.91 -1.09 13.69
CA LYS A 147 -7.53 -1.40 15.00
C LYS A 147 -8.98 -1.85 14.83
N LYS A 148 -9.80 -1.12 14.06
CA LYS A 148 -11.23 -1.42 13.83
C LYS A 148 -11.51 -2.87 13.39
N TYR A 149 -10.58 -3.48 12.67
CA TYR A 149 -10.66 -4.87 12.22
C TYR A 149 -10.01 -5.83 13.23
N LEU A 150 -8.74 -5.58 13.57
CA LEU A 150 -7.96 -6.52 14.37
C LEU A 150 -8.43 -6.63 15.82
N GLU A 151 -8.98 -5.56 16.42
CA GLU A 151 -9.54 -5.60 17.79
C GLU A 151 -10.74 -6.55 17.91
N LYS A 152 -11.33 -6.97 16.78
CA LYS A 152 -12.44 -7.92 16.68
C LYS A 152 -11.98 -9.30 16.19
N GLY A 153 -10.67 -9.49 15.98
CA GLY A 153 -10.13 -10.68 15.35
C GLY A 153 -10.42 -10.80 13.84
N ASP A 154 -10.83 -9.70 13.18
CA ASP A 154 -11.24 -9.74 11.77
C ASP A 154 -10.05 -9.55 10.82
N VAL A 155 -9.23 -10.60 10.67
CA VAL A 155 -8.09 -10.59 9.73
C VAL A 155 -8.57 -10.56 8.28
N ARG A 156 -9.68 -11.23 7.96
CA ARG A 156 -10.29 -11.20 6.60
C ARG A 156 -10.73 -9.79 6.21
N GLY A 157 -11.24 -8.99 7.16
CA GLY A 157 -11.58 -7.59 6.95
C GLY A 157 -10.40 -6.73 6.50
N ILE A 158 -9.18 -7.04 6.93
CA ILE A 158 -7.95 -6.38 6.44
C ILE A 158 -7.78 -6.63 4.94
N TYR A 159 -7.92 -7.89 4.49
CA TYR A 159 -7.77 -8.25 3.08
C TYR A 159 -8.86 -7.61 2.22
N ALA A 160 -10.11 -7.61 2.70
CA ALA A 160 -11.22 -6.97 2.01
C ALA A 160 -11.01 -5.45 1.86
N ASN A 161 -10.48 -4.77 2.89
CA ASN A 161 -10.14 -3.36 2.79
C ASN A 161 -9.00 -3.11 1.79
N LEU A 162 -7.95 -3.95 1.82
CA LEU A 162 -6.83 -3.84 0.86
C LEU A 162 -7.28 -4.07 -0.59
N LEU A 163 -8.19 -5.01 -0.82
CA LEU A 163 -8.81 -5.22 -2.13
C LEU A 163 -9.57 -3.97 -2.59
N ALA A 164 -10.46 -3.43 -1.75
CA ALA A 164 -11.25 -2.24 -2.08
C ALA A 164 -10.35 -1.03 -2.37
N ASP A 165 -9.32 -0.80 -1.55
CA ASP A 165 -8.34 0.25 -1.76
C ASP A 165 -7.60 0.08 -3.11
N ASN A 166 -7.23 -1.15 -3.47
CA ASN A 166 -6.57 -1.47 -4.73
C ASN A 166 -7.50 -1.26 -5.95
N GLU A 167 -8.79 -1.57 -5.83
CA GLU A 167 -9.78 -1.30 -6.88
C GLU A 167 -9.98 0.20 -7.12
N ASP A 168 -10.03 0.99 -6.05
CA ASP A 168 -10.09 2.45 -6.16
C ASP A 168 -8.81 3.05 -6.79
N ILE A 169 -7.64 2.46 -6.49
CA ILE A 169 -6.37 2.84 -7.15
C ILE A 169 -6.41 2.50 -8.64
N LEU A 170 -6.82 1.27 -8.99
CA LEU A 170 -6.97 0.84 -10.38
C LEU A 170 -7.86 1.78 -11.18
N LYS A 171 -9.02 2.14 -10.63
CA LYS A 171 -9.94 3.09 -11.27
C LYS A 171 -9.25 4.42 -11.58
N LYS A 172 -8.49 4.96 -10.63
CA LYS A 172 -7.73 6.21 -10.84
C LYS A 172 -6.65 6.05 -11.90
N LEU A 173 -5.94 4.93 -11.92
CA LEU A 173 -4.92 4.67 -12.93
C LEU A 173 -5.52 4.65 -14.33
N SER A 174 -6.67 3.98 -14.52
CA SER A 174 -7.36 3.98 -15.81
C SER A 174 -7.86 5.37 -16.23
N GLU A 175 -8.33 6.20 -15.29
CA GLU A 175 -8.69 7.60 -15.57
C GLU A 175 -7.47 8.42 -16.03
N LEU A 176 -6.31 8.20 -15.40
CA LEU A 176 -5.05 8.86 -15.76
C LEU A 176 -4.52 8.37 -17.10
N GLU A 177 -4.60 7.06 -17.36
CA GLU A 177 -4.20 6.43 -18.62
C GLU A 177 -4.96 7.04 -19.79
N ALA A 178 -6.29 7.11 -19.71
CA ALA A 178 -7.11 7.73 -20.76
C ALA A 178 -6.75 9.21 -20.99
N THR A 179 -6.36 9.93 -19.92
CA THR A 179 -5.91 11.32 -20.04
C THR A 179 -4.59 11.42 -20.79
N VAL A 180 -3.63 10.56 -20.47
CA VAL A 180 -2.30 10.51 -21.09
C VAL A 180 -2.38 10.02 -22.54
N GLU A 181 -3.22 9.03 -22.82
CA GLU A 181 -3.48 8.50 -24.17
C GLU A 181 -4.05 9.59 -25.09
N ALA A 182 -4.91 10.47 -24.55
CA ALA A 182 -5.42 11.64 -25.25
C ALA A 182 -4.37 12.78 -25.43
N GLY A 183 -3.11 12.56 -25.04
CA GLY A 183 -2.04 13.55 -25.14
C GLY A 183 -2.15 14.70 -24.15
N ASN A 184 -2.84 14.49 -23.03
CA ASN A 184 -3.05 15.52 -22.00
C ASN A 184 -2.29 15.20 -20.72
N PHE A 185 -1.89 16.26 -20.02
CA PHE A 185 -1.37 16.14 -18.67
C PHE A 185 -2.50 15.85 -17.69
N PRO A 186 -2.33 14.84 -16.82
CA PRO A 186 -3.24 14.67 -15.72
C PRO A 186 -3.23 15.86 -14.75
N PRO A 187 -4.38 16.25 -14.18
CA PRO A 187 -4.43 17.27 -13.16
C PRO A 187 -3.55 16.92 -11.95
N VAL A 188 -2.74 17.86 -11.47
CA VAL A 188 -1.85 17.67 -10.30
C VAL A 188 -2.61 17.16 -9.07
N ALA A 189 -3.84 17.62 -8.86
CA ALA A 189 -4.69 17.15 -7.77
C ALA A 189 -5.01 15.64 -7.86
N ASN A 190 -5.16 15.10 -9.08
CA ASN A 190 -5.37 13.66 -9.29
C ASN A 190 -4.12 12.86 -8.97
N LEU A 191 -2.95 13.35 -9.40
CA LEU A 191 -1.65 12.74 -9.10
C LEU A 191 -1.39 12.70 -7.59
N TRP A 192 -1.64 13.80 -6.89
CA TRP A 192 -1.49 13.87 -5.44
C TRP A 192 -2.44 12.90 -4.72
N ARG A 193 -3.70 12.85 -5.15
CA ARG A 193 -4.70 11.95 -4.57
C ARG A 193 -4.34 10.49 -4.77
N LEU A 194 -3.84 10.11 -5.96
CA LEU A 194 -3.33 8.77 -6.22
C LEU A 194 -2.17 8.43 -5.27
N ASN A 195 -1.16 9.30 -5.18
CA ASN A 195 0.00 9.08 -4.31
C ASN A 195 -0.39 8.90 -2.84
N GLN A 196 -1.28 9.77 -2.33
CA GLN A 196 -1.79 9.67 -0.96
C GLN A 196 -2.53 8.37 -0.71
N GLN A 197 -3.33 7.92 -1.68
CA GLN A 197 -4.09 6.69 -1.55
C GLN A 197 -3.16 5.48 -1.50
N CYS A 198 -2.22 5.36 -2.44
CA CYS A 198 -1.22 4.29 -2.43
C CYS A 198 -0.41 4.26 -1.13
N SER A 199 0.04 5.43 -0.67
CA SER A 199 0.78 5.55 0.61
C SER A 199 -0.05 5.03 1.79
N LYS A 200 -1.32 5.42 1.88
CA LYS A 200 -2.21 4.98 2.97
C LYS A 200 -2.47 3.46 2.91
N THR A 201 -2.67 2.90 1.72
CA THR A 201 -2.91 1.47 1.52
C THR A 201 -1.69 0.64 1.92
N ILE A 202 -0.48 1.08 1.55
CA ILE A 202 0.77 0.41 1.96
C ILE A 202 0.94 0.47 3.48
N LEU A 203 0.78 1.65 4.08
CA LEU A 203 0.89 1.80 5.53
C LEU A 203 -0.15 0.96 6.27
N PHE A 204 -1.39 0.88 5.78
CA PHE A 204 -2.44 0.05 6.36
C PHE A 204 -2.04 -1.43 6.39
N GLY A 205 -1.54 -1.97 5.26
CA GLY A 205 -1.07 -3.35 5.18
C GLY A 205 0.15 -3.63 6.07
N GLN A 206 1.11 -2.70 6.12
CA GLN A 206 2.29 -2.79 6.98
C GLN A 206 1.92 -2.78 8.46
N TYR A 207 1.05 -1.87 8.88
CA TYR A 207 0.62 -1.76 10.27
C TYR A 207 -0.15 -3.00 10.74
N ALA A 208 -1.00 -3.57 9.88
CA ALA A 208 -1.66 -4.84 10.18
C ALA A 208 -0.65 -5.99 10.33
N SER A 209 0.36 -6.03 9.46
CA SER A 209 1.44 -7.03 9.50
C SER A 209 2.27 -6.91 10.77
N GLU A 210 2.56 -5.69 11.22
CA GLU A 210 3.35 -5.42 12.45
C GLU A 210 2.62 -5.87 13.72
N VAL A 211 1.31 -5.62 13.82
CA VAL A 211 0.51 -6.12 14.95
C VAL A 211 0.54 -7.64 14.99
N LEU A 212 0.33 -8.29 13.84
CA LEU A 212 0.33 -9.75 13.74
C LEU A 212 1.71 -10.34 14.02
N ASN A 213 2.79 -9.71 13.54
CA ASN A 213 4.14 -10.14 13.88
C ASN A 213 4.38 -10.06 15.40
N ARG A 214 3.98 -8.96 16.05
CA ARG A 214 4.11 -8.80 17.50
C ARG A 214 3.37 -9.90 18.26
N ILE A 215 2.16 -10.24 17.82
CA ILE A 215 1.40 -11.34 18.39
C ILE A 215 2.14 -12.66 18.13
N LEU A 216 2.53 -12.99 16.91
CA LEU A 216 3.16 -14.29 16.63
C LEU A 216 4.50 -14.49 17.36
N GLU A 217 5.27 -13.42 17.61
CA GLU A 217 6.52 -13.48 18.38
C GLU A 217 6.35 -13.72 19.90
N GLY A 218 5.12 -13.69 20.43
CA GLY A 218 4.88 -13.96 21.86
C GLY A 218 5.34 -12.83 22.79
N ARG A 219 5.54 -11.62 22.28
CA ARG A 219 6.08 -10.47 23.04
C ARG A 219 5.06 -9.40 23.34
#